data_AF-A0A9N8QQZ6-F1
#
_entry.id   AF-A0A9N8QQZ6-F1
#
_cell.length_a   1.000
_cell.length_b   1.000
_cell.length_c   1.000
_cell.angle_alpha   90.00
_cell.angle_beta   90.00
_cell.angle_gamma   90.00
#
_symmetry.space_group_name_H-M   'P 1'
#
loop_
_entity.id
_entity.type
_entity.pdbx_description
1 polymer ?
#
loop_
_entity_poly.entity_id
_entity_poly.type
_entity_poly.pdbx_seq_one_letter_code
_entity_poly.pdbx_strand_id
1 'polypeptide(L)'
;MSKNRFYIFVIVGLLISNLLLVAFVLMRKPPHHSGPRDLIIKRLHFNEDQVMEYDELIRQHRMQIGEKEHEIMDLKTQYYSSLKKDNKKSEDSLVLEIGKVSMETEKINFKHFQDIKKICHPSQIKNFNDLINDFESLFNRPDKPPH
;
A
#
# COMPACT_ATOMS: atom_id res chain seq x y z
N MET A 1 -18.89 8.50 -56.44
CA MET A 1 -18.55 9.24 -55.21
C MET A 1 -17.20 9.91 -55.42
N SER A 2 -17.09 11.24 -55.29
CA SER A 2 -15.82 11.94 -55.50
C SER A 2 -14.76 11.46 -54.50
N LYS A 3 -13.53 11.22 -54.96
CA LYS A 3 -12.42 10.68 -54.14
C LYS A 3 -12.22 11.48 -52.83
N ASN A 4 -12.46 12.79 -52.86
CA ASN A 4 -12.39 13.66 -51.68
C ASN A 4 -13.43 13.31 -50.61
N ARG A 5 -14.65 12.92 -50.99
CA ARG A 5 -15.67 12.52 -50.00
C ARG A 5 -15.29 11.20 -49.32
N PHE A 6 -14.67 10.28 -50.07
CA PHE A 6 -14.17 9.03 -49.51
C PHE A 6 -13.06 9.26 -48.47
N TYR A 7 -12.07 10.11 -48.77
CA TYR A 7 -11.03 10.47 -47.80
C TYR A 7 -11.59 11.15 -46.55
N ILE A 8 -12.59 12.02 -46.70
CA ILE A 8 -13.27 12.66 -45.56
C ILE A 8 -13.93 11.59 -44.67
N PHE A 9 -14.63 10.60 -45.24
CA PHE A 9 -15.23 9.51 -44.45
C PHE A 9 -14.19 8.67 -43.70
N VAL A 10 -13.05 8.37 -44.34
CA VAL A 10 -11.95 7.62 -43.70
C VAL A 10 -11.34 8.41 -42.56
N ILE A 11 -11.08 9.71 -42.74
CA ILE A 11 -10.51 10.59 -41.71
C ILE A 11 -11.45 10.70 -40.50
N VAL A 12 -12.75 10.90 -40.74
CA VAL A 12 -13.76 10.99 -39.67
C VAL A 12 -13.88 9.65 -38.93
N GLY A 13 -13.88 8.53 -39.66
CA GLY A 13 -13.90 7.19 -39.04
C GLY A 13 -12.67 6.94 -38.16
N LEU A 14 -11.49 7.35 -38.61
CA LEU A 14 -10.25 7.24 -37.84
C LEU A 14 -10.30 8.09 -36.56
N LEU A 15 -10.84 9.32 -36.66
CA LEU A 15 -11.01 10.21 -35.51
C LEU A 15 -11.94 9.62 -34.46
N ILE A 16 -13.10 9.09 -34.88
CA ILE A 16 -14.06 8.45 -33.97
C ILE A 16 -13.44 7.22 -33.31
N SER A 17 -12.74 6.38 -34.08
CA SER A 17 -12.06 5.20 -33.54
C SER A 17 -11.01 5.57 -32.46
N ASN A 18 -10.21 6.60 -32.71
CA ASN A 18 -9.23 7.10 -31.73
C ASN A 18 -9.91 7.68 -30.48
N LEU A 19 -11.00 8.44 -30.65
CA LEU A 19 -11.77 8.98 -29.52
C LEU A 19 -12.40 7.87 -28.67
N LEU A 20 -12.96 6.83 -29.30
CA LEU A 20 -13.50 5.66 -28.61
C LEU A 20 -12.40 4.92 -27.86
N LEU A 21 -11.21 4.78 -28.44
CA LEU A 21 -10.06 4.14 -27.78
C LEU A 21 -9.61 4.96 -26.56
N VAL A 22 -9.49 6.28 -26.69
CA VAL A 22 -9.15 7.17 -25.56
C VAL A 22 -10.20 7.08 -24.46
N ALA A 23 -11.49 7.16 -24.80
CA ALA A 23 -12.57 7.01 -23.84
C ALA A 23 -12.54 5.65 -23.13
N PHE A 24 -12.31 4.57 -23.88
CA PHE A 24 -12.20 3.21 -23.34
C PHE A 24 -11.01 3.04 -22.38
N VAL A 25 -9.85 3.61 -22.72
CA VAL A 25 -8.66 3.59 -21.86
C VAL A 25 -8.89 4.42 -20.59
N LEU A 26 -9.57 5.57 -20.67
CA LEU A 26 -9.92 6.40 -19.52
C LEU A 26 -11.00 5.74 -18.62
N MET A 27 -11.91 4.95 -19.21
CA MET A 27 -12.95 4.21 -18.48
C MET A 27 -12.43 2.91 -17.84
N ARG A 28 -11.34 2.33 -18.35
CA ARG A 28 -10.70 1.19 -17.70
C ARG A 28 -10.03 1.66 -16.41
N LYS A 29 -10.70 1.42 -15.27
CA LYS A 29 -10.02 1.43 -13.98
C LYS A 29 -8.81 0.49 -14.08
N PRO A 30 -7.59 0.92 -13.70
CA PRO A 30 -6.42 0.07 -13.79
C PRO A 30 -6.70 -1.24 -13.05
N PRO A 31 -6.17 -2.39 -13.53
CA PRO A 31 -6.35 -3.66 -12.84
C PRO A 31 -5.91 -3.45 -11.39
N HIS A 32 -6.85 -3.53 -10.46
CA HIS A 32 -6.54 -3.49 -9.03
C HIS A 32 -5.54 -4.62 -8.81
N HIS A 33 -4.28 -4.27 -8.59
CA HIS A 33 -3.40 -5.15 -7.86
C HIS A 33 -4.08 -5.32 -6.51
N SER A 34 -4.76 -6.45 -6.34
CA SER A 34 -5.47 -6.81 -5.12
C SER A 34 -4.45 -7.00 -4.02
N GLY A 35 -4.04 -5.87 -3.43
CA GLY A 35 -3.09 -5.81 -2.34
C GLY A 35 -3.75 -6.22 -1.03
N PRO A 36 -3.00 -6.12 0.08
CA PRO A 36 -3.45 -6.49 1.42
C PRO A 36 -4.77 -5.80 1.82
N ARG A 37 -4.99 -4.58 1.33
CA ARG A 37 -6.23 -3.81 1.50
C ARG A 37 -7.47 -4.59 1.05
N ASP A 38 -7.48 -5.08 -0.18
CA ASP A 38 -8.66 -5.72 -0.77
C ASP A 38 -8.93 -7.07 -0.13
N LEU A 39 -7.88 -7.74 0.35
CA LEU A 39 -7.99 -8.96 1.15
C LEU A 39 -8.73 -8.69 2.46
N ILE A 40 -8.36 -7.63 3.18
CA ILE A 40 -9.00 -7.25 4.46
C ILE A 40 -10.45 -6.85 4.24
N ILE A 41 -10.74 -6.01 3.23
CA ILE A 41 -12.13 -5.62 2.87
C ILE A 41 -12.98 -6.86 2.59
N LYS A 42 -12.46 -7.82 1.82
CA LYS A 42 -13.18 -9.05 1.48
C LYS A 42 -13.37 -9.96 2.69
N ARG A 43 -12.33 -10.18 3.50
CA ARG A 43 -12.41 -11.07 4.69
C ARG A 43 -13.36 -10.51 5.75
N LEU A 44 -13.31 -9.20 5.99
CA LEU A 44 -14.15 -8.55 7.00
C LEU A 44 -15.53 -8.17 6.47
N HIS A 45 -15.77 -8.31 5.16
CA HIS A 45 -17.02 -7.96 4.49
C HIS A 45 -17.42 -6.51 4.79
N PHE A 46 -16.50 -5.57 4.58
CA PHE A 46 -16.75 -4.15 4.81
C PHE A 46 -17.81 -3.60 3.85
N ASN A 47 -18.68 -2.75 4.39
CA ASN A 47 -19.63 -1.96 3.61
C ASN A 47 -18.94 -0.69 3.04
N GLU A 48 -19.65 0.09 2.23
CA GLU A 48 -19.07 1.26 1.55
C GLU A 48 -18.53 2.31 2.53
N ASP A 49 -19.24 2.59 3.62
CA ASP A 49 -18.82 3.54 4.65
C ASP A 49 -17.53 3.08 5.36
N GLN A 50 -17.46 1.79 5.73
CA GLN A 50 -16.29 1.18 6.34
C GLN A 50 -15.09 1.17 5.39
N VAL A 51 -15.32 0.98 4.09
CA VAL A 51 -14.25 1.04 3.08
C VAL A 51 -13.67 2.44 3.00
N MET A 52 -14.51 3.48 3.02
CA MET A 52 -14.03 4.88 3.03
C MET A 52 -13.23 5.21 4.29
N GLU A 53 -13.69 4.77 5.47
CA GLU A 53 -12.96 4.98 6.72
C GLU A 53 -11.64 4.19 6.73
N TYR A 54 -11.66 2.95 6.23
CA TYR A 54 -10.47 2.11 6.13
C TYR A 54 -9.41 2.70 5.19
N ASP A 55 -9.83 3.32 4.08
CA ASP A 55 -8.92 4.01 3.16
C ASP A 55 -8.14 5.14 3.83
N GLU A 56 -8.81 5.92 4.65
CA GLU A 56 -8.17 6.97 5.42
C GLU A 56 -7.19 6.41 6.45
N LEU A 57 -7.58 5.34 7.16
CA LEU A 57 -6.70 4.64 8.10
C LEU A 57 -5.44 4.09 7.42
N ILE A 58 -5.57 3.52 6.21
CA ILE A 58 -4.41 3.05 5.42
C ILE A 58 -3.51 4.22 5.04
N ARG A 59 -4.09 5.33 4.58
CA ARG A 59 -3.32 6.51 4.17
C ARG A 59 -2.48 7.04 5.33
N GLN A 60 -3.09 7.21 6.50
CA GLN A 60 -2.42 7.66 7.72
C GLN A 60 -1.31 6.69 8.16
N HIS A 61 -1.64 5.39 8.18
CA HIS A 61 -0.67 4.36 8.55
C HIS A 61 0.55 4.35 7.62
N ARG A 62 0.34 4.43 6.30
CA ARG A 62 1.45 4.47 5.32
C ARG A 62 2.35 5.68 5.50
N MET A 63 1.79 6.85 5.79
CA MET A 63 2.59 8.05 6.07
C MET A 63 3.47 7.85 7.31
N GLN A 64 2.88 7.38 8.41
CA GLN A 64 3.60 7.15 9.67
C GLN A 64 4.70 6.09 9.54
N ILE A 65 4.42 4.99 8.84
CA ILE A 65 5.41 3.94 8.58
C ILE A 65 6.52 4.46 7.66
N GLY A 66 6.19 5.21 6.61
CA GLY A 66 7.17 5.78 5.70
C GLY A 66 8.15 6.74 6.40
N GLU A 67 7.66 7.57 7.33
CA GLU A 67 8.51 8.43 8.16
C GLU A 67 9.50 7.60 9.01
N LYS A 68 9.01 6.54 9.65
CA LYS A 68 9.85 5.66 10.50
C LYS A 68 10.84 4.84 9.69
N GLU A 69 10.47 4.40 8.50
CA GLU A 69 11.38 3.70 7.58
C GLU A 69 12.53 4.61 7.13
N HIS A 70 12.26 5.89 6.84
CA HIS A 70 13.29 6.87 6.52
C HIS A 70 14.22 7.09 7.70
N GLU A 71 13.67 7.28 8.91
CA GLU A 71 14.44 7.46 10.15
C GLU A 71 15.36 6.25 10.42
N ILE A 72 14.87 5.02 10.26
CA ILE A 72 15.68 3.80 10.38
C ILE A 72 16.79 3.77 9.32
N MET A 73 16.51 4.17 8.08
CA MET A 73 17.51 4.17 7.01
C MET A 73 18.64 5.18 7.29
N ASP A 74 18.30 6.37 7.79
CA ASP A 74 19.28 7.38 8.19
C ASP A 74 20.16 6.90 9.34
N LEU A 75 19.54 6.30 10.38
CA LEU A 75 20.26 5.74 11.52
C LEU A 75 21.19 4.59 11.09
N LYS A 76 20.73 3.70 10.20
CA LYS A 76 21.56 2.62 9.64
C LYS A 76 22.73 3.19 8.83
N THR A 77 22.49 4.23 8.03
CA THR A 77 23.55 4.87 7.24
C THR A 77 24.62 5.48 8.14
N GLN A 78 24.21 6.13 9.24
CA GLN A 78 25.13 6.65 10.25
C GLN A 78 25.90 5.53 10.95
N TYR A 79 25.22 4.46 11.33
CA TYR A 79 25.81 3.30 11.99
C TYR A 79 26.89 2.65 11.12
N TYR A 80 26.61 2.34 9.85
CA TYR A 80 27.64 1.77 8.98
C TYR A 80 28.75 2.76 8.61
N SER A 81 28.47 4.07 8.67
CA SER A 81 29.50 5.10 8.47
C SER A 81 30.47 5.22 9.64
N SER A 82 30.10 4.79 10.86
CA SER A 82 31.00 4.80 12.03
C SER A 82 32.17 3.83 11.87
N LEU A 83 31.99 2.76 11.10
CA LEU A 83 33.05 1.78 10.78
C LEU A 83 34.27 2.43 10.12
N LYS A 84 34.10 3.61 9.49
CA LYS A 84 35.21 4.38 8.90
C LYS A 84 35.96 5.26 9.91
N LYS A 85 35.42 5.45 11.11
CA LYS A 85 35.86 6.45 12.11
C LYS A 85 36.30 5.84 13.45
N ASP A 86 36.31 4.51 13.57
CA ASP A 86 36.80 3.73 14.74
C ASP A 86 36.26 4.21 16.10
N ASN A 87 34.97 4.59 16.14
CA ASN A 87 34.33 5.20 17.31
C ASN A 87 33.23 4.32 17.91
N LYS A 88 33.63 3.32 18.70
CA LYS A 88 32.73 2.35 19.38
C LYS A 88 31.62 2.97 20.23
N LYS A 89 31.85 4.12 20.87
CA LYS A 89 30.84 4.74 21.77
C LYS A 89 29.66 5.33 21.00
N SER A 90 29.86 5.68 19.72
CA SER A 90 28.80 6.14 18.82
C SER A 90 27.97 5.00 18.26
N GLU A 91 28.51 3.77 18.23
CA GLU A 91 27.86 2.60 17.64
C GLU A 91 26.72 2.08 18.51
N ASP A 92 26.98 1.86 19.80
CA ASP A 92 25.98 1.37 20.75
C ASP A 92 24.77 2.31 20.83
N SER A 93 25.01 3.63 20.79
CA SER A 93 23.94 4.64 20.80
C SER A 93 23.05 4.57 19.56
N LEU A 94 23.64 4.33 18.38
CA LEU A 94 22.88 4.27 17.12
C LEU A 94 22.04 2.98 17.04
N VAL A 95 22.56 1.85 17.54
CA VAL A 95 21.80 0.60 17.63
C VAL A 95 20.60 0.75 18.57
N LEU A 96 20.78 1.43 19.71
CA LEU A 96 19.68 1.71 20.63
C LEU A 96 18.59 2.59 20.00
N GLU A 97 18.97 3.63 19.25
CA GLU A 97 18.01 4.46 18.50
C GLU A 97 17.28 3.66 17.42
N ILE A 98 17.98 2.80 16.66
CA ILE A 98 17.32 1.90 15.68
C ILE A 98 16.29 1.01 16.39
N GLY A 99 16.64 0.46 17.55
CA GLY A 99 15.72 -0.36 18.35
C GLY A 99 14.49 0.42 18.82
N LYS A 100 14.67 1.66 19.24
CA LYS A 100 13.58 2.55 19.65
C LYS A 100 12.62 2.86 18.50
N VAL A 101 13.14 3.23 17.33
CA VAL A 101 12.31 3.50 16.15
C VAL A 101 11.58 2.23 15.71
N SER A 102 12.23 1.06 15.76
CA SER A 102 11.59 -0.22 15.46
C SER A 102 10.43 -0.54 16.42
N MET A 103 10.58 -0.21 17.72
CA MET A 103 9.51 -0.35 18.70
C MET A 103 8.34 0.60 18.42
N GLU A 104 8.61 1.83 18.00
CA GLU A 104 7.58 2.79 17.61
C GLU A 104 6.82 2.32 16.36
N THR A 105 7.51 1.78 15.36
CA THR A 105 6.90 1.16 14.17
C THR A 105 5.94 0.05 14.56
N GLU A 106 6.31 -0.83 15.50
CA GLU A 106 5.43 -1.92 15.93
C GLU A 106 4.19 -1.41 16.68
N LYS A 107 4.32 -0.34 17.47
CA LYS A 107 3.17 0.32 18.11
C LYS A 107 2.21 0.91 17.07
N ILE A 108 2.75 1.49 15.99
CA ILE A 108 1.94 2.01 14.86
C ILE A 108 1.21 0.87 14.16
N ASN A 109 1.88 -0.25 13.89
CA ASN A 109 1.27 -1.46 13.31
C ASN A 109 0.12 -1.98 14.18
N PHE A 110 0.38 -2.19 15.47
CA PHE A 110 -0.63 -2.66 16.41
C PHE A 110 -1.83 -1.70 16.47
N LYS A 111 -1.57 -0.39 16.53
CA LYS A 111 -2.63 0.62 16.53
C LYS A 111 -3.46 0.60 15.24
N HIS A 112 -2.85 0.38 14.08
CA HIS A 112 -3.59 0.23 12.82
C HIS A 112 -4.60 -0.92 12.91
N PHE A 113 -4.20 -2.09 13.44
CA PHE A 113 -5.14 -3.19 13.65
C PHE A 113 -6.23 -2.88 14.69
N GLN A 114 -5.91 -2.12 15.74
CA GLN A 114 -6.93 -1.64 16.67
C GLN A 114 -7.95 -0.72 16.00
N ASP A 115 -7.49 0.17 15.12
CA ASP A 115 -8.36 1.09 14.41
C ASP A 115 -9.23 0.35 13.37
N ILE A 116 -8.69 -0.66 12.69
CA ILE A 116 -9.48 -1.60 11.86
C ILE A 116 -10.57 -2.29 12.71
N LYS A 117 -10.23 -2.75 13.92
CA LYS A 117 -11.21 -3.40 14.80
C LYS A 117 -12.35 -2.46 15.21
N LYS A 118 -12.09 -1.16 15.37
CA LYS A 118 -13.09 -0.18 15.80
C LYS A 118 -14.15 0.09 14.73
N ILE A 119 -13.75 0.04 13.46
CA ILE A 119 -14.69 0.27 12.35
C ILE A 119 -15.55 -0.97 12.07
N CYS A 120 -15.19 -2.15 12.61
CA CYS A 120 -15.97 -3.38 12.48
C CYS A 120 -17.29 -3.31 13.26
N HIS A 121 -18.36 -3.80 12.64
CA HIS A 121 -19.62 -4.11 13.32
C HIS A 121 -19.48 -5.30 14.27
N PRO A 122 -20.35 -5.44 15.28
CA PRO A 122 -20.34 -6.59 16.18
C PRO A 122 -20.37 -7.95 15.47
N SER A 123 -21.07 -8.04 14.33
CA SER A 123 -21.14 -9.24 13.48
C SER A 123 -19.82 -9.59 12.79
N GLN A 124 -18.92 -8.62 12.58
CA GLN A 124 -17.64 -8.78 11.89
C GLN A 124 -16.48 -9.09 12.85
N ILE A 125 -16.68 -8.97 14.17
CA ILE A 125 -15.62 -9.20 15.17
C ILE A 125 -15.06 -10.63 15.12
N LYS A 126 -15.90 -11.62 14.81
CA LYS A 126 -15.43 -13.00 14.61
C LYS A 126 -14.45 -13.09 13.42
N ASN A 127 -14.83 -12.53 12.28
CA ASN A 127 -13.98 -12.49 11.08
C ASN A 127 -12.67 -11.72 11.34
N PHE A 128 -12.71 -10.67 12.16
CA PHE A 128 -11.51 -9.96 12.59
C PHE A 128 -10.59 -10.84 13.43
N ASN A 129 -11.11 -11.58 14.41
CA ASN A 129 -10.28 -12.48 15.20
C ASN A 129 -9.66 -13.59 14.34
N ASP A 130 -10.43 -14.15 13.40
CA ASP A 130 -9.93 -15.15 12.45
C ASP A 130 -8.83 -14.56 11.53
N LEU A 131 -8.99 -13.32 11.07
CA LEU A 131 -7.96 -12.59 10.32
C LEU A 131 -6.64 -12.46 11.10
N ILE A 132 -6.70 -12.20 12.41
CA ILE A 132 -5.51 -12.09 13.27
C ILE A 132 -4.89 -13.46 13.55
N ASN A 133 -5.67 -14.53 13.64
CA ASN A 133 -5.11 -15.88 13.76
C ASN A 133 -4.30 -16.28 12.51
N ASP A 134 -4.68 -15.74 11.35
CA ASP A 134 -3.99 -15.91 10.08
C ASP A 134 -2.88 -14.86 9.83
N PHE A 135 -2.40 -14.16 10.87
CA PHE A 135 -1.49 -13.02 10.75
C PHE A 135 -0.25 -13.33 9.89
N GLU A 136 0.37 -14.51 10.08
CA GLU A 136 1.53 -14.93 9.30
C GLU A 136 1.26 -14.94 7.78
N SER A 137 0.06 -15.35 7.36
CA SER A 137 -0.33 -15.37 5.96
C SER A 137 -0.51 -13.98 5.34
N LEU A 138 -0.73 -12.94 6.16
CA LEU A 138 -0.89 -11.56 5.71
C LEU A 138 0.48 -10.90 5.37
N PHE A 139 1.56 -11.36 6.01
CA PHE A 139 2.91 -10.81 5.85
C PHE A 139 3.85 -11.70 5.03
N ASN A 140 3.45 -12.94 4.74
CA ASN A 140 4.12 -13.77 3.74
C ASN A 140 3.98 -13.10 2.37
N ARG A 141 5.03 -12.40 1.93
CA ARG A 141 5.15 -11.98 0.53
C ARG A 141 5.08 -13.25 -0.32
N PRO A 142 4.25 -13.30 -1.38
CA PRO A 142 4.30 -14.43 -2.31
C PRO A 142 5.74 -14.56 -2.79
N ASP A 143 6.28 -15.78 -2.71
CA ASP A 143 7.65 -16.08 -3.12
C ASP A 143 7.91 -15.42 -4.48
N LYS A 144 8.86 -14.49 -4.49
CA LYS A 144 9.24 -13.80 -5.71
C LYS A 144 9.77 -14.91 -6.65
N PRO A 145 9.20 -15.10 -7.85
CA PRO A 145 9.71 -16.11 -8.75
C PRO A 145 11.20 -15.87 -8.99
N PRO A 146 12.05 -16.92 -8.99
CA PRO A 146 13.46 -16.76 -9.23
C PRO A 146 13.67 -16.05 -10.58
N HIS A 147 14.47 -15.00 -10.55
CA HIS A 147 14.85 -14.19 -11.71
C HIS A 147 15.72 -14.97 -12.68
#